data_AF-A0A453AL77-F1
#
_entry.id   AF-A0A453AL77-F1
#
_cell.length_a   1.000
_cell.length_b   1.000
_cell.length_c   1.000
_cell.angle_alpha   90.00
_cell.angle_beta   90.00
_cell.angle_gamma   90.00
#
_symmetry.space_group_name_H-M   'P 1'
#
loop_
_entity.id
_entity.type
_entity.pdbx_description
1 polymer ?
#
loop_
_entity_poly.entity_id
_entity_poly.type
_entity_poly.pdbx_seq_one_letter_code
_entity_poly.pdbx_strand_id
1 'polypeptide(L)'
;PLRIKVFMWFVHKQVILTKDNLAKRNWVGSARCSFCDHNETIKHLFLDCSLAKILWWSIHIAFNINPPTSINMLFGTWLDGVDSDIVRHIRVGVCALLWA
;
A
#
# COMPACT_ATOMS: atom_id res chain seq x y z
N PRO A 1 7.54 -7.63 13.35
CA PRO A 1 7.56 -8.65 12.28
C PRO A 1 6.20 -9.31 12.00
N LEU A 2 5.55 -9.93 13.00
CA LEU A 2 4.28 -10.65 12.81
C LEU A 2 3.10 -9.71 12.51
N ARG A 3 2.98 -8.59 13.25
CA ARG A 3 1.89 -7.61 13.06
C ARG A 3 1.87 -7.03 11.65
N ILE A 4 3.04 -6.64 11.13
CA ILE A 4 3.21 -6.14 9.76
C ILE A 4 2.76 -7.21 8.75
N LYS A 5 3.14 -8.49 8.93
CA LYS A 5 2.70 -9.58 8.05
C LYS A 5 1.18 -9.76 8.05
N VAL A 6 0.55 -9.72 9.23
CA VAL A 6 -0.92 -9.83 9.37
C VAL A 6 -1.63 -8.66 8.69
N PHE A 7 -1.10 -7.45 8.85
CA PHE A 7 -1.62 -6.28 8.17
C PHE A 7 -1.51 -6.38 6.66
N MET A 8 -0.34 -6.73 6.15
CA MET A 8 -0.12 -6.92 4.72
C MET A 8 -1.04 -7.99 4.16
N TRP A 9 -1.31 -9.03 4.93
CA TRP A 9 -2.30 -10.04 4.58
C TRP A 9 -3.72 -9.45 4.47
N PHE A 10 -4.14 -8.57 5.40
CA PHE A 10 -5.42 -7.86 5.28
C PHE A 10 -5.49 -6.93 4.06
N VAL A 11 -4.39 -6.22 3.76
CA VAL A 11 -4.30 -5.39 2.55
C VAL A 11 -4.44 -6.25 1.30
N HIS A 12 -3.69 -7.34 1.21
CA HIS A 12 -3.75 -8.27 0.08
C HIS A 12 -5.14 -8.90 -0.08
N LYS A 13 -5.81 -9.27 1.02
CA LYS A 13 -7.18 -9.80 1.01
C LYS A 13 -8.27 -8.75 0.81
N GLN A 14 -7.90 -7.48 0.70
CA GLN A 14 -8.81 -6.35 0.54
C GLN A 14 -9.79 -6.15 1.71
N VAL A 15 -9.43 -6.61 2.92
CA VAL A 15 -10.31 -6.59 4.11
C VAL A 15 -9.83 -5.64 5.22
N ILE A 16 -8.76 -4.89 4.98
CA ILE A 16 -8.28 -3.86 5.90
C ILE A 16 -9.35 -2.77 6.12
N LEU A 17 -9.33 -2.14 7.29
CA LEU A 17 -10.32 -1.16 7.75
C LEU A 17 -10.15 0.22 7.09
N THR A 18 -10.16 0.27 5.76
CA THR A 18 -10.34 1.53 5.01
C THR A 18 -11.77 2.04 5.17
N LYS A 19 -11.98 3.34 5.01
CA LYS A 19 -13.33 3.93 5.17
C LYS A 19 -14.36 3.35 4.21
N ASP A 20 -13.98 2.94 2.99
CA ASP A 20 -14.90 2.22 2.09
C ASP A 20 -15.34 0.86 2.67
N ASN A 21 -14.41 0.13 3.30
CA ASN A 21 -14.70 -1.15 3.93
C ASN A 21 -15.50 -1.02 5.23
N LEU A 22 -15.30 0.08 5.97
CA LEU A 22 -16.14 0.43 7.12
C LEU A 22 -17.56 0.79 6.68
N ALA A 23 -17.71 1.57 5.61
CA ALA A 23 -19.01 1.92 5.05
C ALA A 23 -19.81 0.67 4.61
N LYS A 24 -19.15 -0.32 4.00
CA LYS A 24 -19.75 -1.63 3.67
C LYS A 24 -20.26 -2.41 4.91
N ARG A 25 -19.79 -2.06 6.11
CA ARG A 25 -20.21 -2.65 7.40
C ARG A 25 -21.20 -1.77 8.16
N ASN A 26 -21.88 -0.84 7.48
CA ASN A 26 -22.82 0.11 8.06
C ASN A 26 -22.20 1.06 9.09
N TRP A 27 -20.89 1.31 9.03
CA TRP A 27 -20.29 2.37 9.83
C TRP A 27 -20.70 3.74 9.29
N VAL A 28 -21.15 4.62 10.18
CA VAL A 28 -21.61 5.97 9.83
C VAL A 28 -20.47 6.96 10.06
N GLY A 29 -19.89 7.45 8.97
CA GLY A 29 -18.88 8.50 8.99
C GLY A 29 -18.40 8.86 7.59
N SER A 30 -17.43 9.77 7.51
CA SER A 30 -16.91 10.23 6.21
C SER A 30 -16.16 9.12 5.48
N ALA A 31 -16.43 8.96 4.18
CA ALA A 31 -15.66 8.08 3.29
C ALA A 31 -14.39 8.75 2.73
N ARG A 32 -14.13 10.01 3.07
CA ARG A 32 -12.99 10.78 2.56
C ARG A 32 -11.69 10.35 3.23
N CYS A 33 -10.61 10.27 2.48
CA CYS A 33 -9.27 9.96 2.94
C CYS A 33 -8.79 10.98 3.97
N SER A 34 -8.06 10.53 4.99
CA SER A 34 -7.51 11.43 6.02
C SER A 34 -6.37 12.31 5.50
N PHE A 35 -5.76 11.96 4.37
CA PHE A 35 -4.59 12.63 3.81
C PHE A 35 -4.90 13.48 2.57
N CYS A 36 -6.11 13.37 2.01
CA CYS A 36 -6.56 14.17 0.86
C CYS A 36 -8.08 14.09 0.69
N ASP A 37 -8.67 14.91 -0.20
CA ASP A 37 -10.12 15.00 -0.37
C ASP A 37 -10.77 13.91 -1.25
N HIS A 38 -10.10 12.80 -1.52
CA HIS A 38 -10.65 11.68 -2.32
C HIS A 38 -11.28 10.61 -1.43
N ASN A 39 -12.09 9.72 -2.00
CA ASN A 39 -12.62 8.57 -1.25
C ASN A 39 -11.49 7.61 -0.87
N GLU A 40 -11.47 7.18 0.39
CA GLU A 40 -10.48 6.25 0.91
C GLU A 40 -10.83 4.83 0.51
N THR A 41 -10.08 4.30 -0.45
CA THR A 41 -10.06 2.89 -0.83
C THR A 41 -8.68 2.33 -0.56
N ILE A 42 -8.53 1.00 -0.57
CA ILE A 42 -7.21 0.36 -0.38
C ILE A 42 -6.23 0.82 -1.47
N LYS A 43 -6.64 0.79 -2.73
CA LYS A 43 -5.80 1.27 -3.85
C LYS A 43 -5.42 2.73 -3.65
N HIS A 44 -6.39 3.57 -3.28
CA HIS A 44 -6.13 4.97 -3.03
C HIS A 44 -5.12 5.17 -1.89
N LEU A 45 -5.37 4.58 -0.72
CA LEU A 45 -4.55 4.74 0.46
C LEU A 45 -3.09 4.33 0.24
N PHE A 46 -2.86 3.22 -0.48
CA PHE A 46 -1.52 2.65 -0.65
C PHE A 46 -0.81 3.06 -1.94
N LEU A 47 -1.51 3.54 -2.97
CA LEU A 47 -0.92 3.84 -4.30
C LEU A 47 -1.25 5.25 -4.80
N ASP A 48 -2.53 5.65 -4.78
CA ASP A 48 -2.96 6.87 -5.50
C ASP A 48 -2.99 8.15 -4.64
N CYS A 49 -3.01 8.01 -3.31
CA CYS A 49 -3.04 9.12 -2.37
C CYS A 49 -1.79 9.99 -2.51
N SER A 50 -1.91 11.29 -2.29
CA SER A 50 -0.79 12.23 -2.34
C SER A 50 0.39 11.78 -1.47
N LEU A 51 0.12 11.26 -0.27
CA LEU A 51 1.15 10.72 0.62
C LEU A 51 1.81 9.47 0.04
N ALA A 52 1.01 8.52 -0.47
CA ALA A 52 1.52 7.31 -1.09
C ALA A 52 2.40 7.62 -2.32
N LYS A 53 1.98 8.59 -3.14
CA LYS A 53 2.74 9.01 -4.33
C LYS A 53 4.12 9.55 -3.96
N ILE A 54 4.23 10.34 -2.88
CA ILE A 54 5.53 10.83 -2.40
C ILE A 54 6.43 9.66 -2.03
N LEU A 55 5.89 8.69 -1.28
CA LEU A 55 6.64 7.49 -0.87
C LEU A 55 7.13 6.68 -2.07
N TRP A 56 6.24 6.44 -3.03
CA TRP A 56 6.54 5.75 -4.27
C TRP A 56 7.57 6.48 -5.12
N TRP A 57 7.51 7.81 -5.15
CA TRP A 57 8.48 8.64 -5.85
C TRP A 57 9.87 8.58 -5.20
N SER A 58 9.95 8.55 -3.87
CA SER A 58 11.22 8.31 -3.17
C SER A 58 11.84 6.96 -3.49
N ILE A 59 11.02 5.90 -3.56
CA ILE A 59 11.48 4.55 -3.97
C ILE A 59 11.97 4.56 -5.41
N HIS A 60 11.25 5.23 -6.30
CA HIS A 60 11.62 5.35 -7.71
C HIS A 60 12.97 6.06 -7.87
N ILE A 61 13.19 7.18 -7.18
CA ILE A 61 14.46 7.92 -7.25
C ILE A 61 15.62 7.10 -6.66
N ALA A 62 15.39 6.44 -5.51
CA ALA A 62 16.45 5.73 -4.80
C ALA A 62 16.88 4.42 -5.49
N PHE A 63 15.93 3.71 -6.10
CA PHE A 63 16.17 2.35 -6.62
C PHE A 63 15.92 2.20 -8.12
N ASN A 64 15.48 3.25 -8.82
CA ASN A 64 15.07 3.22 -10.23
C ASN A 64 13.97 2.18 -10.52
N ILE A 65 13.05 1.99 -9.57
CA ILE A 65 11.94 1.03 -9.66
C ILE A 65 10.64 1.78 -9.88
N ASN A 66 9.87 1.39 -10.88
CA ASN A 66 8.55 1.98 -11.11
C ASN A 66 7.56 1.53 -10.04
N PRO A 67 6.68 2.41 -9.53
CA PRO A 67 5.71 2.02 -8.52
C PRO A 67 4.69 1.01 -9.06
N PRO A 68 4.10 0.18 -8.19
CA PRO A 68 3.07 -0.76 -8.60
C PRO A 68 1.77 -0.03 -8.96
N THR A 69 1.07 -0.51 -9.98
CA THR A 69 -0.19 0.09 -10.46
C THR A 69 -1.44 -0.50 -9.79
N SER A 70 -1.26 -1.62 -9.09
CA SER A 70 -2.33 -2.30 -8.35
C SER A 70 -1.81 -3.00 -7.11
N ILE A 71 -2.71 -3.28 -6.15
CA ILE A 71 -2.36 -4.05 -4.94
C ILE A 71 -1.91 -5.47 -5.29
N ASN A 72 -2.50 -6.09 -6.31
CA ASN A 72 -2.07 -7.43 -6.74
C ASN A 72 -0.63 -7.42 -7.28
N MET A 73 -0.28 -6.38 -8.06
CA MET A 73 1.09 -6.23 -8.56
C MET A 73 2.08 -6.03 -7.41
N LEU A 74 1.75 -5.20 -6.42
CA LEU A 74 2.56 -4.95 -5.23
C LEU A 74 3.00 -6.24 -4.51
N PHE A 75 2.10 -7.23 -4.40
CA PHE A 75 2.37 -8.52 -3.75
C PHE A 75 2.85 -9.62 -4.71
N GLY A 76 2.63 -9.45 -6.01
CA GLY A 76 3.00 -10.39 -7.07
C GLY A 76 4.26 -9.95 -7.81
N THR A 77 4.06 -9.40 -9.01
CA THR A 77 5.06 -9.21 -10.07
C THR A 77 5.83 -7.89 -10.03
N TRP A 78 5.61 -7.04 -9.01
CA TRP A 78 6.18 -5.68 -8.98
C TRP A 78 7.71 -5.63 -9.10
N LEU A 79 8.41 -6.63 -8.55
CA LEU A 79 9.88 -6.67 -8.50
C LEU A 79 10.46 -7.82 -9.34
N ASP A 80 9.73 -8.27 -10.35
CA ASP A 80 10.22 -9.31 -11.26
C ASP A 80 11.46 -8.81 -12.02
N GLY A 81 12.51 -9.62 -12.03
CA GLY A 81 13.80 -9.27 -12.67
C GLY A 81 14.77 -8.47 -11.78
N VAL A 82 14.40 -8.15 -10.53
CA VAL A 82 15.33 -7.58 -9.54
C VAL A 82 16.02 -8.72 -8.77
N ASP A 83 17.29 -8.51 -8.41
CA ASP A 83 18.05 -9.45 -7.58
C ASP A 83 17.33 -9.80 -6.27
N SER A 84 17.31 -11.08 -5.91
CA SER A 84 16.50 -11.59 -4.79
C SER A 84 16.86 -10.99 -3.44
N ASP A 85 18.14 -10.67 -3.20
CA ASP A 85 18.55 -10.04 -1.95
C ASP A 85 18.04 -8.60 -1.88
N ILE A 86 18.15 -7.85 -2.98
CA ILE A 86 17.61 -6.49 -3.08
C ILE A 86 16.08 -6.51 -2.91
N VAL A 87 15.39 -7.45 -3.56
CA VAL A 87 13.93 -7.63 -3.44
C VAL A 87 13.51 -7.80 -1.99
N ARG A 88 14.22 -8.63 -1.22
CA ARG A 88 13.88 -8.90 0.17
C ARG A 88 13.97 -7.63 1.02
N HIS A 89 15.00 -6.81 0.84
CA HIS A 89 15.18 -5.56 1.56
C HIS A 89 14.13 -4.52 1.18
N ILE A 90 13.87 -4.34 -0.12
CA ILE A 90 12.84 -3.42 -0.62
C ILE A 90 11.46 -3.82 -0.07
N ARG A 91 11.08 -5.11 -0.18
CA ARG A 91 9.78 -5.57 0.32
C ARG A 91 9.61 -5.30 1.82
N VAL A 92 10.63 -5.58 2.63
CA VAL A 92 10.58 -5.32 4.08
C VAL A 92 10.48 -3.83 4.37
N GLY A 93 11.27 -2.99 3.69
CA GLY A 93 11.24 -1.54 3.85
C GLY A 93 9.88 -0.94 3.47
N VAL A 94 9.37 -1.29 2.29
CA VAL A 94 8.03 -0.86 1.83
C VAL A 94 6.95 -1.35 2.79
N CYS A 95 6.98 -2.61 3.22
CA CYS A 95 5.99 -3.12 4.17
C CYS A 95 6.04 -2.38 5.51
N ALA A 96 7.23 -2.02 6.00
CA ALA A 96 7.36 -1.26 7.23
C ALA A 96 6.81 0.17 7.07
N LEU A 97 7.10 0.82 5.94
CA LEU A 97 6.63 2.16 5.62
C LEU A 97 5.11 2.23 5.44
N LEU A 98 4.51 1.25 4.75
CA LEU A 98 3.06 1.19 4.55
C LEU A 98 2.28 0.81 5.82
N TRP A 99 2.95 0.22 6.83
CA TRP A 99 2.35 -0.07 8.14
C TRP A 99 2.36 1.15 9.08
N ALA A 100 3.34 2.04 8.94
CA ALA A 100 3.57 3.19 9.83
C ALA A 100 2.43 4.21 9.75
#